data_AF-A0AAV6TWR5-F1
#
_entry.id   AF-A0AAV6TWR5-F1
#
_cell.length_a   1.000
_cell.length_b   1.000
_cell.length_c   1.000
_cell.angle_alpha   90.00
_cell.angle_beta   90.00
_cell.angle_gamma   90.00
#
_symmetry.space_group_name_H-M   'P 1'
#
loop_
_entity.id
_entity.type
_entity.pdbx_description
1 polymer ?
#
loop_
_entity_poly.entity_id
_entity_poly.type
_entity_poly.pdbx_seq_one_letter_code
_entity_poly.pdbx_strand_id
1 'polypeptide(L)'
;MAPLILMNKASAIMKRYFEEKKSSLEMLRSYLIIHKIFKKYNTPLPSSVQVERLFSYATMANTPKSNRLSDEKFEQRVVLRANASS
;
A
#
# COMPACT_ATOMS: atom_id res chain seq x y z
N MET A 1 -3.31 -27.42 22.49
CA MET A 1 -4.57 -26.74 22.86
C MET A 1 -4.66 -25.27 22.42
N ALA A 2 -3.58 -24.47 22.48
CA ALA A 2 -3.60 -23.06 22.03
C ALA A 2 -4.03 -22.79 20.56
N PRO A 3 -3.71 -23.66 19.56
CA PRO A 3 -4.06 -23.39 18.16
C PRO A 3 -5.58 -23.40 17.88
N LEU A 4 -6.32 -24.28 18.56
CA LEU A 4 -7.76 -24.43 18.37
C LEU A 4 -8.53 -23.23 18.92
N ILE A 5 -8.08 -22.69 20.06
CA ILE A 5 -8.66 -21.49 20.69
C ILE A 5 -8.45 -20.27 19.78
N LEU A 6 -7.29 -20.17 19.13
CA LEU A 6 -6.99 -19.09 18.20
C LEU A 6 -7.88 -19.17 16.94
N MET A 7 -8.05 -20.36 16.37
CA MET A 7 -8.94 -20.55 15.23
C MET A 7 -10.40 -20.21 15.55
N ASN A 8 -10.90 -20.60 16.73
CA ASN A 8 -12.25 -20.24 17.15
C ASN A 8 -12.44 -18.72 17.29
N LYS A 9 -11.43 -18.01 17.81
CA LYS A 9 -11.46 -16.54 17.88
C LYS A 9 -11.45 -15.89 16.49
N ALA A 10 -10.62 -16.39 15.58
CA ALA A 10 -10.55 -15.88 14.20
C ALA A 10 -11.89 -16.08 13.47
N SER A 11 -12.48 -17.27 13.54
CA SER A 11 -13.78 -17.58 12.93
C SER A 11 -14.90 -16.69 13.48
N ALA A 12 -14.91 -16.43 14.80
CA ALA A 12 -15.89 -15.55 15.41
C ALA A 12 -15.79 -14.09 14.90
N ILE A 13 -14.57 -13.59 14.72
CA ILE A 13 -14.31 -12.24 14.18
C ILE A 13 -14.76 -12.16 12.71
N MET A 14 -14.43 -13.17 11.90
CA MET A 14 -14.82 -13.22 10.48
C MET A 14 -16.33 -13.27 10.31
N LYS A 15 -17.03 -14.08 11.12
CA LYS A 15 -18.49 -14.16 11.10
C LYS A 15 -19.14 -12.80 11.37
N ARG A 16 -18.70 -12.10 12.42
CA ARG A 16 -19.22 -10.76 12.76
C ARG A 16 -18.96 -9.74 11.67
N TYR A 17 -17.79 -9.79 11.03
CA TYR A 17 -17.47 -8.91 9.92
C TYR A 17 -18.37 -9.14 8.69
N PHE A 18 -18.66 -10.40 8.35
CA PHE A 18 -19.54 -10.72 7.22
C PHE A 18 -21.03 -10.46 7.48
N GLU A 19 -21.46 -10.48 8.73
CA GLU A 19 -22.84 -10.14 9.13
C GLU A 19 -23.08 -8.63 9.21
N GLU A 20 -22.03 -7.81 9.21
CA GLU A 20 -22.13 -6.36 9.28
C GLU A 20 -22.71 -5.78 7.99
N LYS A 21 -23.80 -5.00 8.11
CA LYS A 21 -24.49 -4.41 6.94
C LYS A 21 -23.83 -3.14 6.42
N LYS A 22 -22.90 -2.57 7.18
CA LYS A 22 -22.17 -1.36 6.79
C LYS A 22 -21.20 -1.71 5.67
N SER A 23 -21.16 -0.89 4.64
CA SER A 23 -20.21 -1.00 3.52
C SER A 23 -19.14 0.09 3.52
N SER A 24 -19.19 1.01 4.49
CA SER A 24 -18.21 2.10 4.61
C SER A 24 -16.87 1.58 5.15
N LEU A 25 -15.76 2.08 4.59
CA LEU A 25 -14.40 1.78 5.05
C LEU A 25 -14.16 2.12 6.53
N GLU A 26 -14.94 3.03 7.10
CA GLU A 26 -14.89 3.36 8.53
C GLU A 26 -15.20 2.15 9.43
N MET A 27 -15.96 1.16 8.93
CA MET A 27 -16.24 -0.07 9.68
C MET A 27 -14.97 -0.86 10.01
N LEU A 28 -13.91 -0.74 9.19
CA LEU A 28 -12.65 -1.46 9.41
C LEU A 28 -11.95 -0.99 10.69
N ARG A 29 -12.24 0.23 11.18
CA ARG A 29 -11.73 0.71 12.47
C ARG A 29 -12.21 -0.14 13.64
N SER A 30 -13.42 -0.72 13.54
CA SER A 30 -13.98 -1.63 14.54
C SER A 30 -13.35 -3.03 14.53
N TYR A 31 -12.66 -3.39 13.45
CA TYR A 31 -12.06 -4.73 13.25
C TYR A 31 -10.56 -4.61 12.97
N LEU A 32 -9.77 -4.29 14.00
CA LEU A 32 -8.34 -3.99 13.86
C LEU A 32 -7.52 -5.08 13.12
N ILE A 33 -7.83 -6.36 13.34
CA ILE A 33 -7.14 -7.48 12.67
C ILE A 33 -7.50 -7.52 11.18
N ILE A 34 -8.78 -7.36 10.85
CA ILE A 34 -9.26 -7.34 9.46
C ILE A 34 -8.71 -6.12 8.73
N HIS A 35 -8.66 -4.96 9.39
CA HIS A 35 -8.05 -3.76 8.85
C HIS A 35 -6.56 -3.95 8.51
N LYS A 36 -5.79 -4.65 9.36
CA LYS A 36 -4.39 -4.98 9.06
C LYS A 36 -4.28 -5.88 7.82
N ILE A 37 -5.14 -6.88 7.70
CA ILE A 37 -5.19 -7.77 6.52
C ILE A 37 -5.60 -6.98 5.27
N PHE A 38 -6.62 -6.13 5.38
CA PHE A 38 -7.09 -5.29 4.30
C PHE A 38 -5.97 -4.38 3.77
N LYS A 39 -5.25 -3.69 4.66
CA LYS A 39 -4.07 -2.91 4.27
C LYS A 39 -3.00 -3.76 3.59
N LYS A 40 -2.69 -4.92 4.14
CA LYS A 40 -1.63 -5.77 3.60
C LYS A 40 -1.93 -6.31 2.20
N TYR A 41 -3.18 -6.67 1.91
CA TYR A 41 -3.54 -7.39 0.69
C TYR A 41 -4.35 -6.57 -0.32
N ASN A 42 -5.12 -5.57 0.12
CA ASN A 42 -6.00 -4.77 -0.76
C ASN A 42 -5.46 -3.36 -1.03
N THR A 43 -4.55 -2.84 -0.18
CA THR A 43 -3.88 -1.56 -0.44
C THR A 43 -2.45 -1.60 -1.00
N PRO A 44 -1.74 -2.75 -1.17
CA PRO A 44 -0.49 -2.70 -1.91
C PRO A 44 -0.81 -2.23 -3.32
N LEU A 45 -0.16 -1.14 -3.73
CA LEU A 45 -0.38 -0.61 -5.06
C LEU A 45 0.04 -1.65 -6.10
N PRO A 46 -0.67 -1.76 -7.24
CA PRO A 46 -0.22 -2.59 -8.33
C PRO A 46 1.20 -2.14 -8.71
N SER A 47 2.16 -3.03 -8.44
CA SER A 47 3.59 -2.70 -8.54
C SER A 47 3.94 -2.20 -9.94
N SER A 48 3.32 -2.75 -10.98
CA SER A 48 3.49 -2.33 -12.37
C SER A 48 3.16 -0.85 -12.60
N VAL A 49 1.98 -0.38 -12.18
CA VAL A 49 1.54 1.01 -12.43
C VAL A 49 2.41 2.01 -11.69
N GLN A 50 2.84 1.70 -10.47
CA GLN A 50 3.72 2.59 -9.73
C GLN A 50 5.13 2.64 -10.32
N VAL A 51 5.63 1.48 -10.73
CA VAL A 51 6.94 1.36 -11.37
C VAL A 51 6.94 2.09 -12.71
N GLU A 52 5.89 1.97 -13.52
CA GLU A 52 5.71 2.73 -14.77
C GLU A 52 5.63 4.24 -14.53
N ARG A 53 4.91 4.69 -13.48
CA ARG A 53 4.91 6.11 -13.08
C ARG A 53 6.30 6.57 -12.64
N LEU A 54 7.01 5.76 -11.87
CA LEU A 54 8.37 6.06 -11.42
C LEU A 54 9.33 6.18 -12.60
N PHE A 55 9.26 5.27 -13.58
CA PHE A 55 10.03 5.35 -14.82
C PHE A 55 9.66 6.55 -15.67
N SER A 56 8.38 6.95 -15.68
CA SER A 56 7.94 8.18 -16.35
C SER A 56 8.57 9.41 -15.69
N TYR A 57 8.59 9.48 -14.35
CA TYR A 57 9.27 10.54 -13.62
C TYR A 57 10.79 10.52 -13.84
N ALA A 58 11.41 9.35 -13.87
CA ALA A 58 12.82 9.19 -14.20
C ALA A 58 13.13 9.74 -15.60
N THR A 59 12.30 9.42 -16.59
CA THR A 59 12.45 9.91 -17.96
C THR A 59 12.31 11.44 -18.04
N MET A 60 11.37 12.03 -17.30
CA MET A 60 11.22 13.49 -17.21
C MET A 60 12.37 14.17 -16.46
N ALA A 61 12.93 13.51 -15.44
CA ALA A 61 14.07 14.00 -14.70
C ALA A 61 15.39 13.87 -15.48
N ASN A 62 15.49 12.90 -16.40
CA ASN A 62 16.67 12.63 -17.23
C ASN A 62 16.71 13.48 -18.51
N THR A 63 16.31 14.76 -18.42
CA THR A 63 16.42 15.69 -19.54
C THR A 63 17.85 16.22 -19.64
N PRO A 64 18.36 16.55 -20.84
CA PRO A 64 19.74 17.01 -21.02
C PRO A 64 20.13 18.27 -20.22
N LYS A 65 19.14 19.02 -19.69
CA LYS A 65 19.34 20.14 -18.76
C LYS A 65 19.65 19.71 -17.31
N SER A 66 19.48 18.43 -16.98
CA SER A 66 19.69 17.82 -15.66
C SER A 66 20.98 16.98 -15.55
N ASN A 67 21.84 16.99 -16.58
CA ASN A 67 23.05 16.17 -16.77
C ASN A 67 24.20 16.38 -15.75
N ARG A 68 23.93 16.80 -14.52
CA ARG A 68 24.95 17.01 -13.47
C ARG A 68 24.70 16.22 -12.18
N LEU A 69 23.76 15.28 -12.18
CA LEU A 69 23.49 14.44 -11.01
C LEU A 69 24.20 13.09 -11.18
N SER A 70 24.87 12.63 -10.13
CA SER A 70 25.25 11.20 -10.03
C SER A 70 24.00 10.34 -9.96
N ASP A 71 24.11 9.07 -10.33
CA ASP A 71 23.01 8.09 -10.32
C ASP A 71 22.27 8.08 -8.96
N GLU A 72 23.02 8.12 -7.86
CA GLU A 72 22.49 8.18 -6.49
C GLU A 72 21.59 9.42 -6.26
N LYS A 73 21.98 10.57 -6.81
CA LYS A 73 21.24 11.83 -6.67
C LYS A 73 20.06 11.89 -7.63
N PHE A 74 20.16 11.21 -8.77
CA PHE A 74 19.06 11.04 -9.70
C PHE A 74 17.96 10.16 -9.09
N GLU A 75 18.31 8.99 -8.54
CA GLU A 75 17.37 8.10 -7.87
C GLU A 75 16.65 8.80 -6.70
N GLN A 76 17.41 9.51 -5.85
CA GLN A 76 16.83 10.31 -4.76
C GLN A 76 15.82 11.34 -5.28
N ARG A 77 16.14 12.04 -6.37
CA ARG A 77 15.24 13.03 -6.98
C ARG A 77 13.97 12.38 -7.53
N VAL A 78 14.09 11.23 -8.19
CA VAL A 78 12.95 10.49 -8.74
C VAL A 78 12.00 10.03 -7.64
N VAL A 79 12.53 9.47 -6.54
CA VAL A 79 11.74 9.06 -5.37
C VAL A 79 11.07 10.26 -4.70
N LEU A 80 11.80 11.36 -4.48
CA LEU A 80 11.24 12.58 -3.90
C LEU A 80 10.12 13.17 -4.77
N ARG A 81 10.29 13.16 -6.10
CA ARG A 81 9.28 13.68 -7.04
C ARG A 81 8.03 12.80 -7.08
N ALA A 82 8.19 11.49 -7.07
CA ALA A 82 7.07 10.55 -7.00
C ALA A 82 6.25 10.73 -5.71
N ASN A 83 6.93 10.93 -4.57
CA ASN A 83 6.28 11.14 -3.28
C ASN A 83 5.63 12.52 -3.12
N ALA A 84 6.18 13.57 -3.75
CA ALA A 84 5.62 14.93 -3.70
C ALA A 84 4.39 15.13 -4.63
N SER A 85 4.14 14.19 -5.54
CA SER A 85 3.03 14.23 -6.51
C SER A 85 1.83 13.36 -6.09
N SER A 86 1.93 12.71 -4.93
CA SER A 86 0.93 11.78 -4.38
C SER A 86 0.03 12.45 -3.36
#